data_AF-L9WQX8-F1
#
_entry.id   AF-L9WQX8-F1
#
_cell.length_a   1.000
_cell.length_b   1.000
_cell.length_c   1.000
_cell.angle_alpha   90.00
_cell.angle_beta   90.00
_cell.angle_gamma   90.00
#
_symmetry.space_group_name_H-M   'P 1'
#
loop_
_entity.id
_entity.type
_entity.pdbx_description
1 polymer ?
#
loop_
_entity_poly.entity_id
_entity_poly.type
_entity_poly.pdbx_seq_one_letter_code
_entity_poly.pdbx_strand_id
1 'polypeptide(L)' 'MLDTRGELEVETLLKIVLGLVAVLLVLQILQTLVSGLASLLGPFFLLVQLAIAVLIVLWLVDRI' A
#
# COMPACT_ATOMS: atom_id res chain seq x y z
N MET A 1 -0.48 32.14 -23.37
CA MET A 1 -1.11 31.84 -22.07
C MET A 1 -1.80 30.50 -22.22
N LEU A 2 -1.24 29.43 -21.64
CA LEU A 2 -1.84 28.09 -21.67
C LEU A 2 -2.89 28.02 -20.57
N ASP A 3 -4.07 28.57 -20.84
CA ASP A 3 -5.20 28.54 -19.91
C ASP A 3 -5.99 27.23 -20.09
N THR A 4 -5.31 26.10 -19.90
CA THR A 4 -5.86 24.74 -20.06
C THR A 4 -6.28 24.14 -18.70
N ARG A 5 -6.50 24.98 -17.67
CA ARG A 5 -6.75 24.53 -16.28
C ARG A 5 -8.16 23.99 -16.00
N GLY A 6 -8.95 23.70 -17.02
CA GLY A 6 -10.34 23.24 -16.86
C GLY A 6 -10.89 22.44 -18.03
N GLU A 7 -10.06 21.75 -18.80
CA GLU A 7 -10.53 20.92 -19.93
C GLU A 7 -11.19 19.60 -19.47
N LEU A 8 -10.98 19.20 -18.21
CA LEU A 8 -11.63 18.02 -17.67
C LEU A 8 -13.06 18.33 -17.21
N GLU A 9 -14.03 17.67 -17.81
CA GLU A 9 -15.42 17.72 -17.37
C GLU A 9 -15.55 17.30 -15.90
N VAL A 10 -16.42 17.99 -15.16
CA VAL A 10 -16.67 17.75 -13.73
C VAL A 10 -17.04 16.29 -13.48
N GLU A 11 -17.82 15.68 -14.37
CA GLU A 11 -18.19 14.27 -14.28
C GLU A 11 -16.96 13.33 -14.36
N THR A 12 -16.02 13.61 -15.26
CA THR A 12 -14.78 12.85 -15.40
C THR A 12 -13.89 12.99 -14.17
N LEU A 13 -13.79 14.22 -13.62
CA LEU A 13 -13.07 14.44 -12.36
C LEU A 13 -13.71 13.66 -11.22
N LEU A 14 -15.04 13.68 -11.09
CA LEU A 14 -15.76 12.94 -10.06
C LEU A 14 -15.55 11.43 -10.19
N LYS A 15 -15.56 10.88 -11.41
CA LYS A 15 -15.26 9.46 -11.66
C LYS A 15 -13.82 9.09 -11.26
N ILE A 16 -12.85 9.94 -11.60
CA ILE A 16 -11.44 9.73 -11.22
C ILE A 16 -11.30 9.76 -9.70
N VAL A 17 -11.84 10.79 -9.04
CA VAL A 17 -11.81 10.92 -7.58
C VAL A 17 -12.49 9.71 -6.93
N LEU A 18 -13.64 9.28 -7.43
CA LEU A 18 -14.33 8.09 -6.93
C LEU A 18 -13.47 6.83 -7.06
N GLY A 19 -12.80 6.64 -8.20
CA GLY A 19 -11.85 5.54 -8.40
C GLY A 19 -10.67 5.60 -7.43
N LEU A 20 -10.08 6.78 -7.23
CA LEU A 20 -9.00 7.00 -6.29
C LEU A 20 -9.43 6.72 -4.85
N VAL A 21 -10.62 7.16 -4.46
CA VAL A 21 -11.20 6.86 -3.14
C VAL A 21 -11.45 5.37 -2.99
N ALA A 22 -11.95 4.68 -4.02
CA ALA A 22 -12.12 3.23 -3.98
C ALA A 22 -10.80 2.49 -3.78
N VAL A 23 -9.74 2.88 -4.51
CA VAL A 23 -8.39 2.32 -4.32
C VAL A 23 -7.87 2.62 -2.91
N LEU A 24 -8.07 3.85 -2.42
CA LEU A 24 -7.69 4.23 -1.06
C LEU A 24 -8.39 3.37 -0.01
N LEU A 25 -9.69 3.11 -0.17
CA LEU A 25 -10.45 2.24 0.74
C LEU A 25 -9.90 0.81 0.74
N VAL A 26 -9.55 0.27 -0.42
CA VAL A 26 -8.93 -1.06 -0.50
C VAL A 26 -7.59 -1.09 0.25
N LEU A 27 -6.75 -0.07 0.05
CA LEU A 27 -5.48 0.05 0.78
C LEU A 27 -5.69 0.18 2.29
N GLN A 28 -6.70 0.93 2.74
CA GLN A 28 -7.04 1.04 4.16
C GLN A 28 -7.48 -0.29 4.76
N ILE A 29 -8.28 -1.08 4.03
CA ILE A 29 -8.70 -2.41 4.47
C ILE A 29 -7.48 -3.33 4.60
N LEU A 30 -6.60 -3.34 3.60
CA LEU A 30 -5.36 -4.13 3.65
C LEU A 30 -4.47 -3.72 4.82
N GLN A 31 -4.28 -2.41 5.05
CA GLN A 31 -3.50 -1.91 6.17
C GLN A 31 -4.10 -2.33 7.51
N THR A 32 -5.43 -2.27 7.65
CA THR A 32 -6.12 -2.68 8.87
C THR A 32 -5.97 -4.18 9.12
N LEU A 33 -6.07 -5.00 8.09
CA LEU A 33 -5.86 -6.45 8.17
C LEU A 33 -4.42 -6.78 8.59
N VAL A 34 -3.42 -6.18 7.91
CA VAL A 34 -2.00 -6.40 8.23
C VAL A 34 -1.68 -5.93 9.64
N SER A 35 -2.21 -4.77 10.06
CA SER A 35 -2.00 -4.24 11.41
C SER A 35 -2.68 -5.10 12.47
N GLY A 36 -3.87 -5.64 12.19
CA GLY A 36 -4.56 -6.58 13.07
C GLY A 36 -3.76 -7.87 13.28
N LEU A 37 -3.22 -8.43 12.20
CA LEU A 37 -2.33 -9.59 12.26
C LEU A 37 -1.03 -9.28 13.01
N ALA A 38 -0.42 -8.12 12.73
CA ALA A 38 0.78 -7.66 13.44
C ALA A 38 0.52 -7.48 14.95
N SER A 39 -0.64 -6.94 15.32
CA SER A 39 -1.05 -6.78 16.70
C SER A 39 -1.22 -8.11 17.44
N LEU A 40 -1.65 -9.18 16.76
CA LEU A 40 -1.72 -10.52 17.36
C LEU A 40 -0.33 -11.09 17.68
N LEU A 41 0.65 -10.80 16.82
CA LEU A 41 2.06 -11.18 17.06
C LEU A 41 2.72 -10.28 18.11
N GLY A 42 2.17 -9.08 18.35
CA GLY A 42 2.65 -8.13 19.34
C GLY A 42 4.13 -7.79 19.14
N PRO A 43 4.96 -7.74 20.19
CA PRO A 43 6.37 -7.35 20.09
C PRO A 43 7.21 -8.33 19.25
N PHE A 44 6.76 -9.58 19.05
CA PHE A 44 7.45 -10.56 18.22
C PHE A 44 7.34 -10.25 16.72
N PHE A 45 6.41 -9.38 16.30
CA PHE A 45 6.28 -8.96 14.91
C PHE A 45 7.60 -8.42 14.33
N LEU A 46 8.34 -7.63 15.11
CA LEU A 46 9.66 -7.10 14.70
C LEU A 46 10.67 -8.21 14.46
N LEU A 47 10.70 -9.24 15.31
CA LEU A 47 11.61 -10.38 15.17
C LEU A 47 11.25 -11.23 13.94
N VAL A 48 9.97 -11.46 13.70
CA VAL A 48 9.48 -12.18 12.52
C VAL A 48 9.83 -11.42 11.25
N GLN A 49 9.60 -10.11 11.22
CA GLN A 49 9.92 -9.26 10.08
C GLN A 49 11.44 -9.22 9.80
N LEU A 50 12.25 -9.15 10.86
CA LEU A 50 13.71 -9.24 10.76
C LEU A 50 14.15 -10.61 10.23
N ALA A 51 13.58 -11.70 10.74
CA ALA A 51 13.89 -13.05 10.26
C ALA A 51 13.55 -13.20 8.78
N ILE A 52 12.38 -12.71 8.34
CA ILE A 52 11.99 -12.71 6.92
C ILE A 52 12.99 -11.89 6.09
N ALA A 53 13.37 -10.68 6.54
CA ALA A 53 14.35 -9.86 5.83
C ALA A 53 15.71 -10.56 5.70
N VAL A 54 16.19 -11.21 6.77
CA VAL A 54 17.41 -12.01 6.75
C VAL A 54 17.28 -13.18 5.78
N LEU A 55 16.15 -13.89 5.77
CA LEU A 55 15.90 -14.99 4.82
C LEU A 55 15.89 -14.49 3.37
N ILE A 56 15.29 -13.33 3.09
CA ILE A 56 15.31 -12.71 1.75
C ILE A 56 16.74 -12.37 1.35
N VAL A 57 17.55 -11.79 2.24
CA VAL A 57 18.95 -11.45 1.97
C VAL A 57 19.78 -12.71 1.73
N LEU A 58 19.66 -13.72 2.61
CA LEU A 58 20.37 -15.00 2.46
C LEU A 58 19.99 -15.69 1.16
N TRP A 59 18.70 -15.71 0.82
CA TRP A 59 18.22 -16.24 -0.45
C TRP A 59 18.76 -15.44 -1.64
N LEU A 60 18.83 -14.12 -1.55
CA LEU A 60 19.38 -13.30 -2.63
C LEU A 60 20.87 -13.55 -2.84
N VAL A 61 21.63 -13.74 -1.75
CA VAL A 61 23.07 -14.07 -1.79
C VAL A 61 23.30 -15.50 -2.29
N ASP A 62 22.45 -16.45 -1.91
CA ASP A 62 22.55 -17.86 -2.32
C ASP A 62 22.07 -18.09 -3.77
N ARG A 63 21.27 -17.17 -4.32
CA ARG A 63 20.63 -17.30 -5.64
C ARG A 63 21.33 -16.52 -6.77
N ILE A 64 22.43 -15.83 -6.49
CA ILE A 64 23.36 -15.28 -7.50
C ILE A 64 24.56 -16.21 -7.60
#